data_AF-F5S795-F1
#
_entry.id   AF-F5S795-F1
#
_cell.length_a   1.000
_cell.length_b   1.000
_cell.length_c   1.000
_cell.angle_alpha   90.00
_cell.angle_beta   90.00
_cell.angle_gamma   90.00
#
_symmetry.space_group_name_H-M   'P 1'
#
loop_
_entity.id
_entity.type
_entity.pdbx_description
1 polymer ?
#
loop_
_entity_poly.entity_id
_entity_poly.type
_entity_poly.pdbx_seq_one_letter_code
_entity_poly.pdbx_strand_id
1 'polypeptide(L)'
;MQKKYLVSLLAVLSLAACSSNKETPKLDYQSQTNKIVSLEVPPDLNDPRNGNLYNLPAGTVANPNALNEATPRQAVLAQAKNVRLERSGSHRWLVVDEKNANEMWPILRAFWQEAGFTIYSEEPSAGLMETDWAENRAKLPNQGLRRLFEAVGMGGVYTTSERDKFLIRMERNNQNGLDIFFTHKGLEEVYNSKDKDGTVWQPRANDPNLEAAFLARFMQYLGADEATIQSQVAAKADQAQGTQFAKLDNGSLVVFGAAERNINRIGAALDRVGLTVQQFVAERGMFVVKAAPSESEALAQAAADNKKSGWFSRWFGSDDKAEAAPANEAPQLFVALEQVENGQRLHLLDQFGKPYTGENRDKWLNSLYRELH
;
A
#
# COMPACT_ATOMS: atom_id res chain seq x y z
N MET A 1 -27.22 -40.48 47.42
CA MET A 1 -27.67 -39.14 46.96
C MET A 1 -26.65 -38.37 46.11
N GLN A 2 -25.40 -38.83 45.93
CA GLN A 2 -24.37 -38.02 45.24
C GLN A 2 -24.35 -38.06 43.69
N LYS A 3 -24.99 -39.05 43.05
CA LYS A 3 -25.01 -39.14 41.58
C LYS A 3 -25.99 -38.19 40.87
N LYS A 4 -26.99 -37.64 41.58
CA LYS A 4 -28.00 -36.73 40.99
C LYS A 4 -27.50 -35.29 40.85
N TYR A 5 -26.57 -34.85 41.71
CA TYR A 5 -25.99 -33.51 41.65
C TYR A 5 -24.92 -33.38 40.56
N LEU A 6 -24.26 -34.47 40.21
CA LEU A 6 -23.19 -34.46 39.19
C LEU A 6 -23.74 -34.30 37.76
N VAL A 7 -24.95 -34.78 37.50
CA VAL A 7 -25.65 -34.58 36.22
C VAL A 7 -26.19 -33.16 36.11
N SER A 8 -26.63 -32.56 37.22
CA SER A 8 -27.12 -31.18 37.23
C SER A 8 -26.01 -30.14 37.11
N LEU A 9 -24.78 -30.46 37.52
CA LEU A 9 -23.61 -29.58 37.37
C LEU A 9 -23.06 -29.58 35.93
N LEU A 10 -23.21 -30.70 35.20
CA LEU A 10 -22.75 -30.82 33.81
C LEU A 10 -23.67 -30.11 32.80
N ALA A 11 -24.95 -29.91 33.14
CA ALA A 11 -25.92 -29.26 32.26
C ALA A 11 -25.87 -27.71 32.30
N VAL A 12 -25.14 -27.12 33.24
CA VAL A 12 -24.98 -25.65 33.34
C VAL A 12 -23.78 -25.14 32.53
N LEU A 13 -22.82 -26.02 32.19
CA LEU A 13 -21.67 -25.63 31.35
C LEU A 13 -21.96 -25.60 29.85
N SER A 14 -23.11 -26.11 29.38
CA SER A 14 -23.45 -26.13 27.95
C SER A 14 -24.13 -24.85 27.43
N LEU A 15 -24.44 -23.87 28.29
CA LEU A 15 -25.11 -22.62 27.87
C LEU A 15 -24.17 -21.43 27.63
N ALA A 16 -22.85 -21.57 27.82
CA ALA A 16 -21.89 -20.48 27.62
C ALA A 16 -21.24 -20.44 26.20
N ALA A 17 -21.82 -21.14 25.22
CA ALA A 17 -21.23 -21.25 23.86
C ALA A 17 -21.83 -20.31 22.80
N CYS A 18 -22.81 -19.47 23.16
CA CYS A 18 -23.43 -18.52 22.22
C CYS A 18 -23.13 -17.07 22.61
N SER A 19 -21.88 -16.65 22.44
CA SER A 19 -21.55 -15.23 22.28
C SER A 19 -20.37 -15.11 21.32
N SER A 20 -20.65 -15.27 20.03
CA SER A 20 -19.73 -14.90 18.96
C SER A 20 -20.02 -13.45 18.60
N ASN A 21 -19.43 -12.53 19.36
CA ASN A 21 -19.26 -11.16 18.88
C ASN A 21 -18.31 -11.25 17.68
N LYS A 22 -18.85 -11.07 16.47
CA LYS A 22 -18.06 -10.83 15.27
C LYS A 22 -17.47 -9.43 15.36
N GLU A 23 -16.40 -9.30 16.12
CA GLU A 23 -15.54 -8.12 16.03
C GLU A 23 -14.81 -8.16 14.70
N THR A 24 -14.91 -7.06 13.96
CA THR A 24 -14.20 -6.88 12.70
C THR A 24 -12.69 -6.81 12.97
N PRO A 25 -11.86 -7.52 12.20
CA PRO A 25 -10.46 -7.67 12.55
C PRO A 25 -9.67 -6.39 12.23
N LYS A 26 -9.09 -5.75 13.25
CA LYS A 26 -8.39 -4.46 13.13
C LYS A 26 -6.87 -4.64 13.16
N LEU A 27 -6.20 -4.21 12.09
CA LEU A 27 -4.80 -3.79 12.11
C LEU A 27 -4.82 -2.31 12.52
N ASP A 28 -4.05 -1.95 13.55
CA ASP A 28 -4.03 -0.58 14.09
C ASP A 28 -2.81 0.17 13.56
N TYR A 29 -2.91 0.61 12.31
CA TYR A 29 -2.02 1.64 11.79
C TYR A 29 -2.59 2.99 12.20
N GLN A 30 -1.74 3.86 12.73
CA GLN A 30 -2.14 5.20 13.13
C GLN A 30 -1.24 6.20 12.41
N SER A 31 -1.80 6.87 11.43
CA SER A 31 -1.24 8.11 10.91
C SER A 31 -1.44 9.23 11.95
N GLN A 32 -0.43 10.08 12.13
CA GLN A 32 -0.44 11.11 13.18
C GLN A 32 -1.50 12.21 12.95
N THR A 33 -2.09 12.29 11.75
CA THR A 33 -3.00 13.37 11.31
C THR A 33 -4.44 13.23 11.81
N ASN A 34 -4.84 12.10 12.40
CA ASN A 34 -6.22 11.89 12.88
C ASN A 34 -6.52 12.50 14.26
N LYS A 35 -6.13 13.75 14.50
CA LYS A 35 -6.65 14.54 15.63
C LYS A 35 -7.67 15.53 15.10
N ILE A 36 -8.94 15.12 15.09
CA ILE A 36 -10.08 15.97 14.70
C ILE A 36 -10.12 17.17 15.66
N VAL A 37 -9.71 18.35 15.18
CA VAL A 37 -9.98 19.62 15.84
C VAL A 37 -11.18 20.22 15.12
N SER A 38 -12.30 20.35 15.83
CA SER A 38 -13.49 21.04 15.34
C SER A 38 -13.15 22.52 15.14
N LEU A 39 -13.26 23.03 13.91
CA LEU A 39 -13.14 24.47 13.63
C LEU A 39 -14.51 25.12 13.73
N GLU A 40 -14.66 26.05 14.67
CA GLU A 40 -15.76 27.02 14.68
C GLU A 40 -15.49 28.12 13.66
N VAL A 41 -16.48 28.34 12.78
CA VAL A 41 -16.44 29.35 11.72
C VAL A 41 -17.05 30.65 12.26
N PRO A 42 -16.31 31.79 12.26
CA PRO A 42 -16.87 33.08 12.63
C PRO A 42 -17.80 33.62 11.53
N PRO A 43 -18.93 34.25 11.90
CA PRO A 43 -19.91 34.76 10.94
C PRO A 43 -19.53 36.16 10.46
N ASP A 44 -18.61 36.28 9.50
CA ASP A 44 -18.69 37.35 8.49
C ASP A 44 -17.64 37.14 7.38
N LEU A 45 -18.07 36.65 6.21
CA LEU A 45 -17.39 36.83 4.92
C LEU A 45 -18.26 36.24 3.80
N ASN A 46 -18.87 37.12 3.01
CA ASN A 46 -19.50 36.79 1.73
C ASN A 46 -18.42 36.33 0.73
N ASP A 47 -18.53 35.10 0.22
CA ASP A 47 -17.67 34.52 -0.82
C ASP A 47 -18.26 34.74 -2.22
N PRO A 48 -17.61 35.49 -3.14
CA PRO A 48 -18.00 35.56 -4.53
C PRO A 48 -17.35 34.40 -5.33
N ARG A 49 -17.92 33.20 -5.21
CA ARG A 49 -17.63 32.07 -6.11
C ARG A 49 -18.91 31.46 -6.66
N ASN A 50 -19.49 32.17 -7.63
CA ASN A 50 -20.40 31.58 -8.61
C ASN A 50 -19.62 30.54 -9.45
N GLY A 51 -19.96 29.28 -9.24
CA GLY A 51 -19.41 28.14 -9.97
C GLY A 51 -20.02 26.83 -9.48
N ASN A 52 -21.33 26.68 -9.63
CA ASN A 52 -22.09 25.46 -9.34
C ASN A 52 -21.52 24.26 -10.11
N LEU A 53 -20.64 23.47 -9.49
CA LEU A 53 -20.28 22.14 -9.98
C LEU A 53 -20.17 21.05 -8.91
N TYR A 54 -20.59 21.30 -7.66
CA TYR A 54 -20.75 20.22 -6.67
C TYR A 54 -21.87 20.56 -5.68
N ASN A 55 -23.12 20.24 -6.01
CA ASN A 55 -24.15 20.12 -4.99
C ASN A 55 -24.01 18.76 -4.31
N LEU A 56 -23.38 18.76 -3.14
CA LEU A 56 -23.55 17.69 -2.17
C LEU A 56 -25.02 17.70 -1.70
N PRO A 57 -25.70 16.55 -1.57
CA PRO A 57 -27.03 16.51 -0.99
C PRO A 57 -27.00 17.12 0.41
N ALA A 58 -27.97 17.99 0.72
CA ALA A 58 -28.09 18.63 2.02
C ALA A 58 -27.98 17.60 3.15
N GLY A 59 -27.02 17.84 4.06
CA GLY A 59 -26.76 16.98 5.20
C GLY A 59 -28.02 16.74 6.00
N THR A 60 -28.28 15.48 6.30
CA THR A 60 -29.24 15.05 7.31
C THR A 60 -28.91 15.71 8.64
N VAL A 61 -29.80 16.59 9.11
CA VAL A 61 -29.86 16.95 10.53
C VAL A 61 -29.93 15.66 11.34
N ALA A 62 -28.97 15.47 12.25
CA ALA A 62 -28.95 14.33 13.15
C ALA A 62 -30.19 14.39 14.04
N ASN A 63 -31.23 13.63 13.69
CA ASN A 63 -32.39 13.44 14.53
C ASN A 63 -32.04 12.41 15.62
N PRO A 64 -32.01 12.77 16.91
CA PRO A 64 -31.64 11.85 17.99
C PRO A 64 -32.63 10.67 18.18
N ASN A 65 -33.70 10.59 17.39
CA ASN A 65 -34.67 9.48 17.41
C ASN A 65 -34.53 8.44 16.27
N ALA A 66 -33.46 8.48 15.47
CA ALA A 66 -33.27 7.54 14.34
C ALA A 66 -32.83 6.11 14.74
N LEU A 67 -33.02 5.68 16.00
CA LEU A 67 -32.62 4.35 16.46
C LEU A 67 -33.63 3.23 16.13
N ASN A 68 -34.73 3.52 15.44
CA ASN A 68 -35.82 2.56 15.20
C ASN A 68 -36.10 2.21 13.73
N GLU A 69 -35.28 2.65 12.77
CA GLU A 69 -35.44 2.23 11.37
C GLU A 69 -34.19 1.53 10.86
N ALA A 70 -34.17 0.22 11.07
CA ALA A 70 -33.24 -0.70 10.43
C ALA A 70 -33.54 -0.76 8.91
N THR A 71 -33.04 0.23 8.17
CA THR A 71 -32.93 0.11 6.72
C THR A 71 -31.73 -0.82 6.45
N PRO A 72 -31.90 -1.95 5.75
CA PRO A 72 -30.76 -2.80 5.45
C PRO A 72 -29.82 -2.03 4.54
N ARG A 73 -28.64 -1.66 5.05
CA ARG A 73 -27.49 -1.35 4.19
C ARG A 73 -27.30 -2.57 3.32
N GLN A 74 -27.66 -2.44 2.05
CA GLN A 74 -27.40 -3.46 1.06
C GLN A 74 -25.88 -3.55 0.94
N ALA A 75 -25.30 -4.49 1.68
CA ALA A 75 -23.95 -4.93 1.44
C ALA A 75 -23.94 -5.40 -0.02
N VAL A 76 -23.31 -4.62 -0.90
CA VAL A 76 -23.03 -5.05 -2.26
C VAL A 76 -21.96 -6.13 -2.14
N LEU A 77 -22.40 -7.32 -1.72
CA LEU A 77 -21.59 -8.53 -1.75
C LEU A 77 -21.56 -8.98 -3.20
N ALA A 78 -20.68 -8.34 -3.99
CA ALA A 78 -20.23 -8.94 -5.23
C ALA A 78 -19.54 -10.26 -4.84
N GLN A 79 -20.12 -11.39 -5.26
CA GLN A 79 -19.42 -12.67 -5.14
C GLN A 79 -18.08 -12.54 -5.86
N ALA A 80 -16.99 -12.84 -5.18
CA ALA A 80 -15.62 -12.71 -5.68
C ALA A 80 -15.24 -13.74 -6.75
N LYS A 81 -16.11 -13.96 -7.73
CA LYS A 81 -15.76 -14.71 -8.94
C LYS A 81 -14.76 -13.94 -9.82
N ASN A 82 -14.66 -12.62 -9.63
CA ASN A 82 -13.93 -11.71 -10.50
C ASN A 82 -12.65 -11.14 -9.85
N VAL A 83 -12.12 -11.78 -8.81
CA VAL A 83 -10.94 -11.28 -8.08
C VAL A 83 -9.97 -12.43 -7.82
N ARG A 84 -8.74 -12.30 -8.31
CA ARG A 84 -7.72 -13.35 -8.23
C ARG A 84 -6.33 -12.78 -7.97
N LEU A 85 -5.57 -13.43 -7.11
CA LEU A 85 -4.19 -13.12 -6.81
C LEU A 85 -3.29 -13.78 -7.85
N GLU A 86 -2.43 -12.99 -8.47
CA GLU A 86 -1.39 -13.46 -9.38
C GLU A 86 -0.01 -13.32 -8.76
N ARG A 87 0.94 -14.13 -9.23
CA ARG A 87 2.30 -14.17 -8.68
C ARG A 87 3.36 -14.39 -9.75
N SER A 88 4.45 -13.64 -9.65
CA SER A 88 5.67 -13.82 -10.45
C SER A 88 6.89 -13.63 -9.54
N GLY A 89 7.54 -14.74 -9.17
CA GLY A 89 8.65 -14.74 -8.21
C GLY A 89 8.23 -14.27 -6.82
N SER A 90 8.81 -13.17 -6.35
CA SER A 90 8.46 -12.48 -5.09
C SER A 90 7.34 -11.44 -5.25
N HIS A 91 6.93 -11.14 -6.48
CA HIS A 91 5.91 -10.14 -6.78
C HIS A 91 4.52 -10.78 -6.81
N ARG A 92 3.55 -10.10 -6.20
CA ARG A 92 2.14 -10.47 -6.24
C ARG A 92 1.32 -9.25 -6.60
N TRP A 93 0.22 -9.47 -7.31
CA TRP A 93 -0.73 -8.43 -7.65
C TRP A 93 -2.13 -9.01 -7.70
N LEU A 94 -3.12 -8.14 -7.58
CA LEU A 94 -4.50 -8.53 -7.66
C LEU A 94 -5.04 -8.24 -9.05
N VAL A 95 -5.58 -9.25 -9.71
CA VAL A 95 -6.35 -9.10 -10.94
C VAL A 95 -7.82 -9.01 -10.57
N VAL A 96 -8.48 -7.97 -11.06
CA VAL A 96 -9.89 -7.72 -10.85
C VAL A 96 -10.59 -7.60 -12.19
N ASP A 97 -11.49 -8.54 -12.47
CA ASP A 97 -12.20 -8.61 -13.73
C ASP A 97 -13.41 -7.66 -13.73
N GLU A 98 -13.75 -7.14 -14.90
CA GLU A 98 -15.00 -6.42 -15.18
C GLU A 98 -15.27 -5.16 -14.32
N LYS A 99 -14.22 -4.53 -13.76
CA LYS A 99 -14.33 -3.25 -13.04
C LYS A 99 -13.57 -2.14 -13.75
N ASN A 100 -14.13 -0.93 -13.74
CA ASN A 100 -13.47 0.25 -14.26
C ASN A 100 -12.61 0.94 -13.18
N ALA A 101 -11.50 1.54 -13.59
CA ALA A 101 -10.60 2.33 -12.74
C ALA A 101 -11.35 3.39 -11.89
N ASN A 102 -12.31 4.10 -12.49
CA ASN A 102 -13.09 5.14 -11.80
C ASN A 102 -13.94 4.59 -10.63
N GLU A 103 -14.37 3.34 -10.73
CA GLU A 103 -15.14 2.67 -9.67
C GLU A 103 -14.23 2.08 -8.60
N MET A 104 -13.05 1.59 -9.00
CA MET A 104 -12.08 0.99 -8.10
C MET A 104 -11.34 2.02 -7.24
N TRP A 105 -11.07 3.21 -7.80
CA TRP A 105 -10.34 4.27 -7.11
C TRP A 105 -10.88 4.63 -5.72
N PRO A 106 -12.17 4.97 -5.55
CA PRO A 106 -12.72 5.28 -4.23
C PRO A 106 -12.69 4.07 -3.28
N ILE A 107 -12.77 2.84 -3.80
CA ILE A 107 -12.69 1.59 -3.00
C ILE A 107 -11.27 1.41 -2.45
N LEU A 108 -10.24 1.62 -3.28
CA LEU A 108 -8.83 1.59 -2.84
C LEU A 108 -8.57 2.65 -1.76
N ARG A 109 -9.02 3.89 -1.99
CA ARG A 109 -8.88 4.97 -1.01
C ARG A 109 -9.51 4.61 0.32
N ALA A 110 -10.77 4.15 0.31
CA ALA A 110 -11.49 3.77 1.51
C ALA A 110 -10.80 2.62 2.24
N PHE A 111 -10.35 1.59 1.52
CA PHE A 111 -9.60 0.47 2.08
C PHE A 111 -8.37 0.92 2.87
N TRP A 112 -7.53 1.79 2.30
CA TRP A 112 -6.32 2.27 2.97
C TRP A 112 -6.63 3.17 4.18
N GLN A 113 -7.63 4.04 4.07
CA GLN A 113 -8.07 4.89 5.18
C GLN A 113 -8.65 4.06 6.33
N GLU A 114 -9.50 3.07 6.04
CA GLU A 114 -10.04 2.13 7.02
C GLU A 114 -8.97 1.21 7.61
N ALA A 115 -7.90 0.94 6.86
CA ALA A 115 -6.73 0.22 7.34
C ALA A 115 -5.85 1.07 8.27
N GLY A 116 -6.10 2.38 8.40
CA GLY A 116 -5.39 3.28 9.31
C GLY A 116 -4.33 4.17 8.65
N PHE A 117 -4.25 4.18 7.32
CA PHE A 117 -3.30 5.01 6.58
C PHE A 117 -3.93 6.34 6.16
N THR A 118 -3.16 7.42 6.27
CA THR A 118 -3.47 8.66 5.55
C THR A 118 -2.98 8.52 4.11
N ILE A 119 -3.71 9.10 3.16
CA ILE A 119 -3.25 9.19 1.78
C ILE A 119 -2.37 10.43 1.63
N TYR A 120 -1.12 10.24 1.24
CA TYR A 120 -0.14 11.31 1.03
C TYR A 120 -0.32 11.98 -0.33
N SER A 121 -0.46 11.17 -1.39
CA SER A 121 -0.64 11.67 -2.76
C SER A 121 -1.54 10.75 -3.58
N GLU A 122 -2.20 11.31 -4.58
CA GLU A 122 -3.03 10.59 -5.54
C GLU A 122 -2.89 11.20 -6.92
N GLU A 123 -2.65 10.35 -7.91
CA GLU A 123 -2.66 10.66 -9.33
C GLU A 123 -3.63 9.70 -10.04
N PRO A 124 -4.96 9.92 -9.95
CA PRO A 124 -5.94 8.98 -10.49
C PRO A 124 -5.80 8.74 -12.00
N SER A 125 -5.34 9.74 -12.76
CA SER A 125 -5.06 9.63 -14.20
C SER A 125 -3.92 8.66 -14.51
N ALA A 126 -2.94 8.56 -13.61
CA ALA A 126 -1.81 7.62 -13.70
C ALA A 126 -2.10 6.29 -12.99
N GLY A 127 -3.20 6.20 -12.23
CA GLY A 127 -3.52 5.03 -11.41
C GLY A 127 -2.60 4.88 -10.19
N LEU A 128 -2.02 5.96 -9.68
CA LEU A 128 -1.08 5.94 -8.55
C LEU A 128 -1.62 6.57 -7.28
N MET A 129 -1.42 5.89 -6.16
CA MET A 129 -1.77 6.36 -4.83
C MET A 129 -0.63 6.03 -3.88
N GLU A 130 -0.29 6.96 -3.02
CA GLU A 130 0.76 6.78 -2.00
C GLU A 130 0.16 7.05 -0.63
N THR A 131 0.41 6.13 0.31
CA THR A 131 0.08 6.38 1.71
C THR A 131 1.17 7.23 2.37
N ASP A 132 0.80 7.92 3.43
CA ASP A 132 1.77 8.50 4.34
C ASP A 132 2.48 7.39 5.15
N TRP A 133 3.61 7.72 5.77
CA TRP A 133 4.29 6.85 6.72
C TRP A 133 3.38 6.61 7.94
N ALA A 134 3.11 5.34 8.24
CA ALA A 134 2.35 4.94 9.42
C ALA A 134 3.22 4.12 10.36
N GLU A 135 3.15 4.39 11.66
CA GLU A 135 3.82 3.56 12.67
C GLU A 135 3.06 2.24 12.85
N ASN A 136 3.80 1.14 12.82
CA ASN A 136 3.23 -0.18 13.04
C ASN A 136 3.08 -0.45 14.54
N ARG A 137 1.89 -0.16 15.10
CA ARG A 137 1.60 -0.32 16.54
C ARG A 137 0.90 -1.65 16.85
N ALA A 138 1.30 -2.73 16.22
CA ALA A 138 0.55 -3.97 16.27
C ALA A 138 1.13 -5.03 17.22
N LYS A 139 0.78 -4.95 18.51
CA LYS A 139 0.54 -6.17 19.29
C LYS A 139 -0.81 -6.74 18.83
N LEU A 140 -0.81 -7.59 17.80
CA LEU A 140 -2.02 -8.11 17.16
C LEU A 140 -2.78 -9.08 18.09
N PRO A 141 -4.01 -8.76 18.54
CA PRO A 141 -4.84 -9.70 19.26
C PRO A 141 -5.99 -10.15 18.34
N ASN A 142 -5.75 -11.00 17.33
CA ASN A 142 -6.84 -11.53 16.49
C ASN A 142 -6.49 -12.87 15.83
N GLN A 143 -7.40 -13.84 15.87
CA GLN A 143 -7.18 -15.21 15.38
C GLN A 143 -7.38 -15.39 13.86
N GLY A 144 -8.24 -14.57 13.22
CA GLY A 144 -8.54 -14.66 11.78
C GLY A 144 -7.41 -14.14 10.89
N LEU A 145 -6.97 -12.88 11.08
CA LEU A 145 -5.84 -12.37 10.28
C LEU A 145 -4.53 -13.05 10.65
N ARG A 146 -4.35 -13.46 11.92
CA ARG A 146 -3.15 -14.20 12.31
C ARG A 146 -2.96 -15.45 11.45
N ARG A 147 -4.03 -16.16 11.06
CA ARG A 147 -3.93 -17.31 10.15
C ARG A 147 -3.50 -16.92 8.74
N LEU A 148 -4.01 -15.79 8.21
CA LEU A 148 -3.57 -15.28 6.91
C LEU A 148 -2.09 -14.85 6.94
N PHE A 149 -1.67 -14.19 8.03
CA PHE A 149 -0.28 -13.78 8.26
C PHE A 149 0.65 -14.98 8.51
N GLU A 150 0.20 -15.98 9.27
CA GLU A 150 0.90 -17.26 9.46
C GLU A 150 1.04 -18.00 8.11
N ALA A 151 0.01 -17.97 7.26
CA ALA A 151 0.05 -18.56 5.92
C ALA A 151 1.08 -17.88 5.00
N VAL A 152 1.33 -16.58 5.16
CA VAL A 152 2.42 -15.86 4.47
C VAL A 152 3.74 -15.85 5.24
N GLY A 153 3.85 -16.55 6.36
CA GLY A 153 5.09 -16.71 7.12
C GLY A 153 5.46 -15.56 8.06
N MET A 154 4.53 -14.66 8.40
CA MET A 154 4.74 -13.48 9.25
C MET A 154 4.33 -13.69 10.72
N GLY A 155 4.55 -14.89 11.27
CA GLY A 155 4.19 -15.22 12.67
C GLY A 155 5.05 -14.55 13.75
N GLY A 156 5.84 -13.53 13.40
CA GLY A 156 6.80 -12.86 14.28
C GLY A 156 6.23 -11.60 14.96
N VAL A 157 6.75 -11.29 16.14
CA VAL A 157 6.44 -10.08 16.93
C VAL A 157 7.06 -8.86 16.24
N TYR A 158 6.23 -7.99 15.68
CA TYR A 158 6.65 -6.67 15.19
C TYR A 158 6.97 -5.75 16.37
N THR A 159 8.08 -5.01 16.26
CA THR A 159 8.56 -4.08 17.29
C THR A 159 8.00 -2.67 17.05
N THR A 160 7.86 -1.88 18.12
CA THR A 160 7.22 -0.55 18.11
C THR A 160 8.06 0.57 17.48
N SER A 161 9.00 0.23 16.59
CA SER A 161 10.04 1.11 16.05
C SER A 161 10.20 0.96 14.53
N GLU A 162 9.11 0.62 13.85
CA GLU A 162 9.02 0.49 12.40
C GLU A 162 7.93 1.42 11.85
N ARG A 163 8.18 1.99 10.67
CA ARG A 163 7.20 2.76 9.90
C ARG A 163 7.04 2.16 8.52
N ASP A 164 5.80 2.10 8.09
CA ASP A 164 5.41 1.47 6.85
C ASP A 164 4.68 2.48 5.96
N LYS A 165 5.00 2.45 4.67
CA LYS A 165 4.37 3.20 3.60
C LYS A 165 4.05 2.25 2.46
N PHE A 166 2.96 2.49 1.74
CA PHE A 166 2.59 1.74 0.55
C PHE A 166 2.47 2.64 -0.66
N LEU A 167 3.08 2.18 -1.75
CA LEU A 167 2.83 2.66 -3.10
C LEU A 167 1.81 1.72 -3.74
N ILE A 168 0.73 2.31 -4.25
CA ILE A 168 -0.37 1.60 -4.88
C ILE A 168 -0.41 2.00 -6.34
N ARG A 169 -0.38 0.99 -7.20
CA ARG A 169 -0.49 1.17 -8.65
C ARG A 169 -1.62 0.33 -9.19
N MET A 170 -2.41 0.92 -10.06
CA MET A 170 -3.55 0.29 -10.71
C MET A 170 -3.43 0.48 -12.22
N GLU A 171 -3.38 -0.63 -12.94
CA GLU A 171 -3.24 -0.65 -14.40
C GLU A 171 -4.43 -1.33 -15.04
N ARG A 172 -4.80 -0.89 -16.25
CA ARG A 172 -5.77 -1.61 -17.07
C ARG A 172 -5.08 -2.82 -17.68
N ASN A 173 -5.68 -3.99 -17.53
CA ASN A 173 -5.18 -5.19 -18.17
C ASN A 173 -5.82 -5.44 -19.54
N ASN A 174 -5.27 -6.39 -20.28
CA ASN A 174 -5.70 -6.73 -21.65
C ASN A 174 -7.07 -7.43 -21.71
N GLN A 175 -7.65 -7.77 -20.55
CA GLN A 175 -8.92 -8.49 -20.43
C GLN A 175 -10.07 -7.57 -19.95
N ASN A 176 -9.91 -6.25 -20.13
CA ASN A 176 -10.89 -5.25 -19.69
C ASN A 176 -11.14 -5.28 -18.16
N GLY A 177 -10.11 -5.66 -17.41
CA GLY A 177 -10.04 -5.59 -15.95
C GLY A 177 -8.91 -4.70 -15.47
N LEU A 178 -8.56 -4.85 -14.20
CA LEU A 178 -7.53 -4.08 -13.51
C LEU A 178 -6.50 -4.99 -12.86
N ASP A 179 -5.22 -4.62 -12.96
CA ASP A 179 -4.14 -5.20 -12.19
C ASP A 179 -3.74 -4.19 -11.10
N ILE A 180 -3.78 -4.62 -9.84
CA ILE A 180 -3.57 -3.77 -8.65
C ILE A 180 -2.35 -4.28 -7.88
N PHE A 181 -1.38 -3.39 -7.69
CA PHE A 181 -0.09 -3.66 -7.07
C PHE A 181 0.04 -2.85 -5.79
N PHE A 182 0.48 -3.51 -4.71
CA PHE A 182 0.89 -2.86 -3.47
C PHE A 182 2.38 -3.10 -3.27
N THR A 183 3.16 -2.03 -3.22
CA THR A 183 4.61 -2.07 -2.94
C THR A 183 4.87 -1.43 -1.59
N HIS A 184 5.53 -2.19 -0.71
CA HIS A 184 5.85 -1.73 0.64
C HIS A 184 7.17 -0.95 0.65
N LYS A 185 7.23 0.12 1.46
CA LYS A 185 8.44 0.82 1.87
C LYS A 185 8.47 0.86 3.39
N GLY A 186 9.62 0.52 3.98
CA GLY A 186 9.80 0.50 5.42
C GLY A 186 10.91 1.44 5.89
N LEU A 187 10.72 2.01 7.08
CA LEU A 187 11.80 2.57 7.90
C LEU A 187 11.89 1.80 9.22
N GLU A 188 13.10 1.64 9.72
CA GLU A 188 13.37 1.18 11.08
C GLU A 188 14.14 2.25 11.85
N GLU A 189 13.86 2.38 13.14
CA GLU A 189 14.60 3.27 14.01
C GLU A 189 15.83 2.54 14.58
N VAL A 190 17.03 3.06 14.29
CA VAL A 190 18.29 2.49 14.77
C VAL A 190 19.05 3.50 15.62
N TYR A 191 19.86 2.99 16.56
CA TYR A 191 20.73 3.84 17.38
C TYR A 191 21.85 4.45 16.54
N ASN A 192 22.06 5.76 16.70
CA ASN A 192 23.07 6.50 15.94
C ASN A 192 24.50 6.38 16.52
N SER A 193 24.65 5.85 17.73
CA SER A 193 25.95 5.68 18.41
C SER A 193 25.99 4.41 19.26
N LYS A 194 27.20 3.92 19.56
CA LYS A 194 27.43 2.77 20.46
C LYS A 194 26.93 3.04 21.89
N ASP A 195 26.90 4.31 22.28
CA ASP A 195 26.45 4.77 23.59
C ASP A 195 24.91 4.90 23.65
N LYS A 196 24.21 4.71 22.52
CA LYS A 196 22.74 4.76 22.39
C LYS A 196 22.12 6.12 22.75
N ASP A 197 22.88 7.20 22.58
CA ASP A 197 22.48 8.56 22.95
C ASP A 197 21.43 9.18 22.01
N GLY A 198 21.11 8.54 20.88
CA GLY A 198 20.04 8.95 19.99
C GLY A 198 19.66 7.88 18.98
N THR A 199 18.53 8.10 18.33
CA THR A 199 18.00 7.23 17.29
C THR A 199 17.80 8.00 15.98
N VAL A 200 17.94 7.29 14.87
CA VAL A 200 17.68 7.80 13.52
C VAL A 200 16.86 6.78 12.75
N TRP A 201 15.92 7.26 11.95
CA TRP A 201 15.23 6.41 11.00
C TRP A 201 16.19 6.03 9.88
N GLN A 202 16.19 4.77 9.48
CA GLN A 202 16.91 4.24 8.34
C GLN A 202 15.97 3.40 7.48
N PRO A 203 16.11 3.42 6.15
CA PRO A 203 15.31 2.55 5.31
C PRO A 203 15.62 1.09 5.58
N ARG A 204 14.56 0.29 5.69
CA ARG A 204 14.65 -1.17 5.73
C ARG A 204 14.21 -1.76 4.41
N ALA A 205 14.52 -3.04 4.22
CA ALA A 205 14.07 -3.78 3.05
C ALA A 205 12.53 -3.77 2.94
N ASN A 206 12.04 -3.72 1.71
CA ASN A 206 10.61 -3.92 1.42
C ASN A 206 10.19 -5.33 1.91
N ASP A 207 8.94 -5.50 2.32
CA ASP A 207 8.43 -6.75 2.89
C ASP A 207 7.36 -7.36 1.97
N PRO A 208 7.72 -8.33 1.10
CA PRO A 208 6.78 -8.96 0.18
C PRO A 208 5.66 -9.75 0.86
N ASN A 209 5.85 -10.17 2.12
CA ASN A 209 4.82 -10.88 2.86
C ASN A 209 3.78 -9.91 3.41
N LEU A 210 4.21 -8.69 3.78
CA LEU A 210 3.30 -7.62 4.16
C LEU A 210 2.48 -7.13 2.95
N GLU A 211 3.12 -6.98 1.79
CA GLU A 211 2.44 -6.72 0.50
C GLU A 211 1.36 -7.78 0.23
N ALA A 212 1.72 -9.07 0.34
CA ALA A 212 0.81 -10.18 0.13
C ALA A 212 -0.37 -10.17 1.10
N ALA A 213 -0.14 -9.82 2.37
CA ALA A 213 -1.19 -9.76 3.36
C ALA A 213 -2.18 -8.61 3.12
N PHE A 214 -1.70 -7.43 2.71
CA PHE A 214 -2.58 -6.33 2.33
C PHE A 214 -3.37 -6.63 1.06
N LEU A 215 -2.77 -7.30 0.07
CA LEU A 215 -3.51 -7.78 -1.11
C LEU A 215 -4.61 -8.77 -0.71
N ALA A 216 -4.30 -9.74 0.16
CA ALA A 216 -5.30 -10.70 0.67
C ALA A 216 -6.42 -10.01 1.45
N ARG A 217 -6.10 -8.99 2.26
CA ARG A 217 -7.10 -8.18 2.97
C ARG A 217 -7.96 -7.38 2.00
N PHE A 218 -7.37 -6.84 0.93
CA PHE A 218 -8.11 -6.13 -0.09
C PHE A 218 -9.03 -7.07 -0.88
N MET A 219 -8.60 -8.30 -1.18
CA MET A 219 -9.49 -9.34 -1.73
C MET A 219 -10.71 -9.58 -0.83
N GLN A 220 -10.47 -9.72 0.47
CA GLN A 220 -11.54 -9.89 1.45
C GLN A 220 -12.47 -8.67 1.47
N TYR A 221 -11.91 -7.46 1.39
CA TYR A 221 -12.67 -6.20 1.31
C TYR A 221 -13.55 -6.14 0.06
N LEU A 222 -13.07 -6.71 -1.06
CA LEU A 222 -13.84 -6.86 -2.30
C LEU A 222 -14.87 -8.00 -2.27
N GLY A 223 -14.97 -8.75 -1.16
CA GLY A 223 -15.98 -9.80 -0.96
C GLY A 223 -15.50 -11.23 -1.22
N ALA A 224 -14.19 -11.47 -1.31
CA ALA A 224 -13.65 -12.83 -1.45
C ALA A 224 -13.82 -13.65 -0.17
N ASP A 225 -14.22 -14.92 -0.36
CA ASP A 225 -14.35 -15.84 0.76
C ASP A 225 -12.98 -16.29 1.28
N GLU A 226 -12.93 -16.60 2.58
CA GLU A 226 -11.68 -16.93 3.26
C GLU A 226 -10.99 -18.17 2.68
N ALA A 227 -11.75 -19.17 2.20
CA ALA A 227 -11.18 -20.38 1.62
C ALA A 227 -10.51 -20.09 0.28
N THR A 228 -11.13 -19.28 -0.57
CA THR A 228 -10.55 -18.80 -1.83
C THR A 228 -9.28 -18.01 -1.57
N ILE A 229 -9.30 -17.05 -0.62
CA ILE A 229 -8.11 -16.26 -0.26
C ILE A 229 -6.98 -17.16 0.23
N GLN A 230 -7.25 -18.06 1.18
CA GLN A 230 -6.24 -18.98 1.71
C GLN A 230 -5.65 -19.85 0.60
N SER A 231 -6.47 -20.37 -0.31
CA SER A 231 -5.99 -21.19 -1.42
C SER A 231 -5.07 -20.41 -2.37
N GLN A 232 -5.39 -19.15 -2.67
CA GLN A 232 -4.60 -18.31 -3.59
C GLN A 232 -3.34 -17.73 -2.94
N VAL A 233 -3.38 -17.45 -1.64
CA VAL A 233 -2.22 -16.98 -0.85
C VAL A 233 -1.23 -18.13 -0.60
N ALA A 234 -1.74 -19.32 -0.27
CA ALA A 234 -0.95 -20.52 -0.02
C ALA A 234 -0.49 -21.21 -1.32
N ALA A 235 -1.13 -20.91 -2.46
CA ALA A 235 -0.68 -21.37 -3.76
C ALA A 235 0.78 -20.92 -3.97
N LYS A 236 1.69 -21.91 -3.93
CA LYS A 236 3.06 -21.72 -4.39
C LYS A 236 2.98 -21.45 -5.89
N ALA A 237 3.56 -20.33 -6.33
CA ALA A 237 3.81 -20.12 -7.75
C ALA A 237 4.61 -21.31 -8.30
N ASP A 238 4.33 -21.64 -9.55
CA ASP A 238 5.00 -22.65 -10.35
C ASP A 238 6.44 -22.92 -9.89
N GLN A 239 6.69 -24.14 -9.42
CA GLN A 239 8.02 -24.69 -9.13
C GLN A 239 8.86 -24.86 -10.41
N ALA A 240 8.52 -24.18 -11.50
CA ALA A 240 9.22 -24.25 -12.77
C ALA A 240 10.01 -22.95 -12.97
N GLN A 241 11.32 -23.05 -12.73
CA GLN A 241 12.37 -22.03 -12.88
C GLN A 241 12.57 -21.15 -11.64
N GLY A 242 13.81 -21.15 -11.14
CA GLY A 242 14.25 -20.27 -10.06
C GLY A 242 13.97 -18.80 -10.38
N THR A 243 14.10 -17.95 -9.37
CA THR A 243 13.86 -16.49 -9.43
C THR A 243 14.69 -15.74 -10.48
N GLN A 244 15.60 -16.43 -11.18
CA GLN A 244 16.54 -15.93 -12.17
C GLN A 244 15.86 -15.57 -13.48
N PHE A 245 15.06 -14.51 -13.46
CA PHE A 245 14.45 -13.97 -14.67
C PHE A 245 15.33 -12.95 -15.36
N ALA A 246 16.49 -12.58 -14.81
CA ALA A 246 17.34 -11.58 -15.43
C ALA A 246 18.81 -11.97 -15.49
N LYS A 247 19.49 -11.44 -16.51
CA LYS A 247 20.95 -11.41 -16.62
C LYS A 247 21.44 -9.98 -16.86
N LEU A 248 22.62 -9.67 -16.34
CA LEU A 248 23.38 -8.51 -16.79
C LEU A 248 24.11 -8.88 -18.08
N ASP A 249 23.99 -8.03 -19.11
CA ASP A 249 24.65 -8.17 -20.40
C ASP A 249 25.18 -6.80 -20.85
N ASN A 250 26.51 -6.65 -20.89
CA ASN A 250 27.20 -5.43 -21.36
C ASN A 250 26.67 -4.11 -20.75
N GLY A 251 26.38 -4.08 -19.45
CA GLY A 251 25.89 -2.87 -18.77
C GLY A 251 24.40 -2.56 -19.01
N SER A 252 23.66 -3.54 -19.53
CA SER A 252 22.20 -3.55 -19.66
C SER A 252 21.61 -4.79 -18.95
N LEU A 253 20.33 -4.71 -18.57
CA LEU A 253 19.61 -5.82 -17.96
C LEU A 253 18.72 -6.50 -19.01
N VAL A 254 18.81 -7.82 -19.14
CA VAL A 254 17.91 -8.61 -19.98
C VAL A 254 17.02 -9.47 -19.09
N VAL A 255 15.70 -9.34 -19.26
CA VAL A 255 14.69 -10.10 -18.53
C VAL A 255 14.08 -11.17 -19.43
N PHE A 256 14.18 -12.44 -19.02
CA PHE A 256 13.72 -13.61 -19.76
C PHE A 256 12.23 -13.89 -19.56
N GLY A 257 11.63 -14.48 -20.59
CA GLY A 257 10.24 -14.94 -20.56
C GLY A 257 9.30 -14.12 -21.44
N ALA A 258 8.00 -14.41 -21.33
CA ALA A 258 6.95 -13.75 -22.11
C ALA A 258 6.85 -12.25 -21.77
N ALA A 259 6.71 -11.42 -22.81
CA ALA A 259 6.70 -9.96 -22.67
C ALA A 259 5.59 -9.46 -21.73
N GLU A 260 4.41 -10.08 -21.79
CA GLU A 260 3.25 -9.71 -20.97
C GLU A 260 3.53 -9.91 -19.48
N ARG A 261 4.24 -10.98 -19.12
CA ARG A 261 4.63 -11.25 -17.72
C ARG A 261 5.79 -10.36 -17.28
N ASN A 262 6.71 -10.06 -18.21
CA ASN A 262 7.86 -9.22 -17.94
C ASN A 262 7.45 -7.78 -17.64
N ILE A 263 6.41 -7.25 -18.28
CA ILE A 263 5.87 -5.91 -17.97
C ILE A 263 5.51 -5.82 -16.48
N ASN A 264 4.67 -6.72 -15.98
CA ASN A 264 4.26 -6.72 -14.57
C ASN A 264 5.46 -6.92 -13.63
N ARG A 265 6.39 -7.80 -14.00
CA ARG A 265 7.60 -8.09 -13.21
C ARG A 265 8.55 -6.88 -13.13
N ILE A 266 8.79 -6.23 -14.27
CA ILE A 266 9.67 -5.06 -14.37
C ILE A 266 9.04 -3.88 -13.65
N GLY A 267 7.73 -3.63 -13.84
CA GLY A 267 7.02 -2.55 -13.16
C GLY A 267 7.12 -2.65 -11.63
N ALA A 268 6.90 -3.84 -11.09
CA ALA A 268 7.03 -4.07 -9.65
C ALA A 268 8.48 -3.93 -9.15
N ALA A 269 9.47 -4.40 -9.91
CA ALA A 269 10.87 -4.21 -9.58
C ALA A 269 11.29 -2.72 -9.60
N LEU A 270 10.79 -1.94 -10.57
CA LEU A 270 11.02 -0.49 -10.66
C LEU A 270 10.53 0.23 -9.40
N ASP A 271 9.28 -0.02 -8.99
CA ASP A 271 8.70 0.55 -7.77
C ASP A 271 9.56 0.20 -6.52
N ARG A 272 10.07 -1.03 -6.45
CA ARG A 272 10.91 -1.50 -5.34
C ARG A 272 12.28 -0.83 -5.28
N VAL A 273 12.92 -0.57 -6.41
CA VAL A 273 14.25 0.07 -6.46
C VAL A 273 14.21 1.60 -6.37
N GLY A 274 13.02 2.19 -6.20
CA GLY A 274 12.84 3.63 -6.09
C GLY A 274 12.74 4.34 -7.44
N LEU A 275 12.28 3.63 -8.48
CA LEU A 275 11.83 4.21 -9.74
C LEU A 275 10.32 4.01 -9.82
N THR A 276 9.56 4.89 -9.18
CA THR A 276 8.10 4.81 -9.12
C THR A 276 7.52 4.86 -10.53
N VAL A 277 6.81 3.81 -10.93
CA VAL A 277 6.19 3.70 -12.25
C VAL A 277 4.97 4.61 -12.30
N GLN A 278 4.95 5.57 -13.22
CA GLN A 278 3.80 6.43 -13.49
C GLN A 278 2.84 5.83 -14.51
N GLN A 279 3.39 5.21 -15.55
CA GLN A 279 2.60 4.62 -16.62
C GLN A 279 3.44 3.62 -17.41
N PHE A 280 2.81 2.55 -17.90
CA PHE A 280 3.35 1.79 -19.02
C PHE A 280 2.69 2.21 -20.34
N VAL A 281 3.49 2.63 -21.31
CA VAL A 281 3.06 3.02 -22.66
C VAL A 281 3.28 1.82 -23.58
N ALA A 282 2.25 0.99 -23.73
CA ALA A 282 2.33 -0.28 -24.45
C ALA A 282 2.74 -0.11 -25.91
N GLU A 283 2.27 0.95 -26.59
CA GLU A 283 2.57 1.24 -27.99
C GLU A 283 4.05 1.52 -28.23
N ARG A 284 4.76 1.95 -27.18
CA ARG A 284 6.20 2.25 -27.24
C ARG A 284 7.05 1.23 -26.49
N GLY A 285 6.43 0.31 -25.76
CA GLY A 285 7.13 -0.62 -24.88
C GLY A 285 7.97 0.09 -23.83
N MET A 286 7.45 1.15 -23.20
CA MET A 286 8.23 1.95 -22.25
C MET A 286 7.46 2.21 -20.95
N PHE A 287 8.17 2.13 -19.82
CA PHE A 287 7.70 2.72 -18.57
C PHE A 287 8.09 4.18 -18.50
N VAL A 288 7.14 5.00 -18.07
CA VAL A 288 7.40 6.33 -17.52
C VAL A 288 7.61 6.16 -16.02
N VAL A 289 8.74 6.62 -15.50
CA VAL A 289 9.08 6.48 -14.08
C VAL A 289 9.52 7.82 -13.50
N LYS A 290 9.30 7.98 -12.20
CA LYS A 290 9.86 9.08 -11.41
C LYS A 290 10.81 8.48 -10.39
N ALA A 291 12.03 9.01 -10.31
CA ALA A 291 12.91 8.62 -9.22
C ALA A 291 12.25 9.02 -7.89
N ALA A 292 12.12 8.07 -6.97
CA ALA A 292 11.69 8.38 -5.62
C ALA A 292 12.66 9.41 -5.02
N PRO A 293 12.17 10.35 -4.19
CA PRO A 293 13.05 11.26 -3.45
C PRO A 293 14.16 10.44 -2.80
N SER A 294 15.38 10.97 -2.89
CA SER A 294 16.60 10.32 -2.40
C SER A 294 16.40 9.81 -0.96
N GLU A 295 17.19 8.82 -0.57
CA GLU A 295 17.17 8.26 0.79
C GLU A 295 17.15 9.35 1.88
N SER A 296 17.93 10.41 1.68
CA SER A 296 17.96 11.62 2.51
C SER A 296 16.65 12.42 2.53
N GLU A 297 15.91 12.48 1.44
CA GLU A 297 14.64 13.20 1.34
C GLU A 297 13.48 12.39 1.92
N ALA A 298 13.46 11.07 1.73
CA ALA A 298 12.50 10.18 2.42
C ALA A 298 12.69 10.22 3.95
N LEU A 299 13.95 10.28 4.40
CA LEU A 299 14.30 10.46 5.81
C LEU A 299 13.99 11.88 6.30
N ALA A 300 14.25 12.92 5.51
CA ALA A 300 13.92 14.30 5.86
C ALA A 300 12.40 14.50 5.95
N GLN A 301 11.62 13.86 5.08
CA GLN A 301 10.17 13.87 5.13
C GLN A 301 9.65 13.16 6.38
N ALA A 302 10.10 11.93 6.64
CA ALA A 302 9.73 11.19 7.86
C ALA A 302 10.16 11.90 9.16
N ALA A 303 11.28 12.64 9.13
CA ALA A 303 11.75 13.48 10.23
C ALA A 303 10.97 14.81 10.37
N ALA A 304 10.54 15.41 9.26
CA ALA A 304 9.72 16.63 9.26
C ALA A 304 8.32 16.35 9.82
N ASP A 305 7.75 15.18 9.55
CA ASP A 305 6.47 14.74 10.11
C ASP A 305 6.56 14.57 11.64
N ASN A 306 7.72 14.15 12.17
CA ASN A 306 8.00 14.12 13.61
C ASN A 306 8.12 15.51 14.25
N LYS A 307 8.52 16.54 13.48
CA LYS A 307 8.81 17.88 14.03
C LYS A 307 7.57 18.76 14.18
N LYS A 308 6.41 18.37 13.63
CA LYS A 308 5.14 19.09 13.80
C LYS A 308 4.34 18.62 15.03
N SER A 309 4.97 18.61 16.21
CA SER A 309 4.23 18.54 17.47
C SER A 309 5.03 19.13 18.64
N GLY A 310 5.32 20.43 18.56
CA GLY A 310 5.76 21.21 19.71
C GLY A 310 4.67 22.20 20.13
N TRP A 311 3.77 21.80 21.02
CA TRP A 311 2.70 22.67 21.55
C TRP A 311 3.19 23.95 22.24
N PHE A 312 4.50 24.05 22.52
CA PHE A 312 5.14 25.23 23.10
C PHE A 312 5.66 26.26 22.07
N SER A 313 5.81 25.91 20.80
CA SER A 313 6.35 26.86 19.80
C SER A 313 5.36 27.96 19.41
N ARG A 314 4.07 27.81 19.73
CA ARG A 314 3.06 28.87 19.57
C ARG A 314 3.09 29.93 20.67
N TRP A 315 3.83 29.71 21.76
CA TRP A 315 3.86 30.64 22.90
C TRP A 315 5.12 31.52 22.97
N PHE A 316 6.20 31.10 22.32
CA PHE A 316 7.40 31.91 22.15
C PHE A 316 7.59 32.17 20.66
N GLY A 317 6.98 33.26 20.20
CA GLY A 317 7.11 33.70 18.82
C GLY A 317 8.57 33.95 18.46
N SER A 318 9.04 33.21 17.47
CA SER A 318 10.07 33.66 16.54
C SER A 318 9.57 33.33 15.13
N ASP A 319 9.52 34.38 14.32
CA ASP A 319 9.12 34.40 12.92
C ASP A 319 10.17 33.68 12.05
N ASP A 320 10.33 32.38 12.24
CA ASP A 320 11.00 31.54 11.24
C ASP A 320 9.91 30.95 10.35
N LYS A 321 9.55 31.77 9.36
CA LYS A 321 8.90 31.31 8.15
C LYS A 321 9.87 30.32 7.50
N ALA A 322 9.80 29.06 7.94
CA ALA A 322 10.40 27.94 7.24
C ALA A 322 9.71 27.88 5.90
N GLU A 323 10.31 28.58 4.93
CA GLU A 323 10.04 28.46 3.52
C GLU A 323 10.14 26.97 3.23
N ALA A 324 8.97 26.34 3.01
CA ALA A 324 8.92 24.96 2.57
C ALA A 324 9.78 24.91 1.31
N ALA A 325 10.96 24.28 1.42
CA ALA A 325 11.84 24.08 0.28
C ALA A 325 10.96 23.49 -0.84
N PRO A 326 10.99 24.07 -2.06
CA PRO A 326 10.20 23.53 -3.15
C PRO A 326 10.51 22.04 -3.24
N ALA A 327 9.47 21.21 -3.24
CA ALA A 327 9.61 19.79 -3.49
C ALA A 327 10.46 19.66 -4.75
N ASN A 328 11.71 19.21 -4.62
CA ASN A 328 12.55 18.92 -5.77
C ASN A 328 11.82 17.79 -6.50
N GLU A 329 11.03 18.15 -7.50
CA GLU A 329 10.36 17.17 -8.34
C GLU A 329 11.45 16.42 -9.08
N ALA A 330 11.78 15.22 -8.59
CA ALA A 330 12.75 14.36 -9.22
C ALA A 330 12.41 14.23 -10.71
N PRO A 331 13.41 14.38 -11.62
CA PRO A 331 13.16 14.40 -13.04
C PRO A 331 12.51 13.09 -13.49
N GLN A 332 11.55 13.21 -14.41
CA GLN A 332 10.94 12.08 -15.08
C GLN A 332 12.01 11.31 -15.87
N LEU A 333 11.96 9.99 -15.84
CA LEU A 333 12.84 9.10 -16.59
C LEU A 333 11.99 8.11 -17.39
N PHE A 334 12.61 7.45 -18.37
CA PHE A 334 11.96 6.37 -19.11
C PHE A 334 12.75 5.08 -18.99
N VAL A 335 12.04 3.96 -18.98
CA VAL A 335 12.64 2.62 -19.07
C VAL A 335 12.07 1.96 -20.32
N ALA A 336 12.87 1.91 -21.38
CA ALA A 336 12.46 1.31 -22.64
C ALA A 336 12.75 -0.19 -22.66
N LEU A 337 11.82 -0.97 -23.21
CA LEU A 337 11.90 -2.41 -23.36
C LEU A 337 12.14 -2.77 -24.82
N GLU A 338 13.34 -3.26 -25.13
CA GLU A 338 13.70 -3.79 -26.44
C GLU A 338 13.49 -5.31 -26.46
N GLN A 339 12.74 -5.84 -27.44
CA GLN A 339 12.57 -7.28 -27.59
C GLN A 339 13.89 -7.94 -28.03
N VAL A 340 14.29 -9.00 -27.35
CA VAL A 340 15.47 -9.82 -27.67
C VAL A 340 15.11 -11.31 -27.69
N GLU A 341 16.03 -12.16 -28.12
CA GLU A 341 15.81 -13.60 -28.15
C GLU A 341 15.45 -14.11 -26.73
N ASN A 342 14.22 -14.60 -26.59
CA ASN A 342 13.63 -15.12 -25.33
C ASN A 342 13.49 -14.09 -24.18
N GLY A 343 13.38 -12.79 -24.47
CA GLY A 343 13.16 -11.80 -23.41
C GLY A 343 13.08 -10.34 -23.85
N GLN A 344 13.25 -9.43 -22.89
CA GLN A 344 13.28 -7.98 -23.09
C GLN A 344 14.53 -7.37 -22.45
N ARG A 345 15.24 -6.52 -23.19
CA ARG A 345 16.37 -5.72 -22.70
C ARG A 345 15.85 -4.36 -22.20
N LEU A 346 16.29 -3.97 -21.01
CA LEU A 346 15.95 -2.68 -20.41
C LEU A 346 17.00 -1.63 -20.78
N HIS A 347 16.50 -0.45 -21.15
CA HIS A 347 17.29 0.76 -21.35
C HIS A 347 16.79 1.87 -20.44
N LEU A 348 17.65 2.36 -19.55
CA LEU A 348 17.36 3.55 -18.75
C LEU A 348 17.62 4.80 -19.59
N LEU A 349 16.62 5.67 -19.71
CA LEU A 349 16.66 6.89 -20.49
C LEU A 349 16.34 8.11 -19.61
N ASP A 350 16.95 9.25 -19.93
CA ASP A 350 16.62 10.53 -19.32
C ASP A 350 15.28 11.09 -19.83
N GLN A 351 14.84 12.23 -19.27
CA GLN A 351 13.61 12.92 -19.68
C GLN A 351 13.57 13.35 -21.17
N PHE A 352 14.71 13.31 -21.87
CA PHE A 352 14.83 13.65 -23.28
C PHE A 352 14.92 12.40 -24.17
N GLY A 353 14.81 11.20 -23.58
CA GLY A 353 14.90 9.92 -24.29
C GLY A 353 16.32 9.50 -24.66
N LYS A 354 17.36 10.15 -24.11
CA LYS A 354 18.76 9.74 -24.31
C LYS A 354 19.18 8.74 -23.24
N PRO A 355 20.18 7.88 -23.50
CA PRO A 355 20.71 6.96 -22.48
C PRO A 355 21.05 7.70 -21.19
N TYR A 356 20.50 7.24 -20.07
CA TYR A 356 20.72 7.86 -18.77
C TYR A 356 22.15 7.61 -18.29
N THR A 357 22.86 8.69 -17.95
CA THR A 357 24.27 8.65 -17.48
C THR A 357 24.46 9.25 -16.08
N GLY A 358 23.38 9.39 -15.30
CA GLY A 358 23.47 9.95 -13.94
C GLY A 358 24.13 8.98 -12.96
N GLU A 359 24.59 9.51 -11.82
CA GLU A 359 25.36 8.78 -10.80
C GLU A 359 24.64 7.54 -10.24
N ASN A 360 23.31 7.57 -10.18
CA ASN A 360 22.50 6.47 -9.64
C ASN A 360 22.26 5.32 -10.63
N ARG A 361 22.70 5.44 -11.90
CA ARG A 361 22.43 4.46 -12.96
C ARG A 361 22.80 3.04 -12.55
N ASP A 362 24.04 2.82 -12.13
CA ASP A 362 24.56 1.49 -11.83
C ASP A 362 23.93 0.93 -10.55
N LYS A 363 23.62 1.81 -9.58
CA LYS A 363 22.88 1.44 -8.37
C LYS A 363 21.49 0.89 -8.74
N TRP A 364 20.76 1.59 -9.62
CA TRP A 364 19.44 1.13 -10.08
C TRP A 364 19.52 -0.15 -10.89
N LEU A 365 20.45 -0.26 -11.85
CA LEU A 365 20.62 -1.48 -12.65
C LEU A 365 20.96 -2.71 -11.80
N ASN A 366 21.87 -2.56 -10.83
CA ASN A 366 22.22 -3.65 -9.93
C ASN A 366 21.07 -4.01 -8.99
N SER A 367 20.31 -3.01 -8.51
CA SER A 367 19.14 -3.27 -7.67
C SER A 367 18.03 -3.96 -8.46
N LEU A 368 17.78 -3.55 -9.70
CA LEU A 368 16.83 -4.20 -10.61
C LEU A 368 17.23 -5.63 -10.90
N TYR A 369 18.52 -5.86 -11.17
CA TYR A 369 19.04 -7.21 -11.35
C TYR A 369 18.73 -8.08 -10.12
N ARG A 370 18.97 -7.59 -8.90
CA ARG A 370 18.69 -8.34 -7.66
C ARG A 370 17.21 -8.61 -7.41
N GLU A 371 16.31 -7.71 -7.83
CA GLU A 371 14.86 -7.93 -7.72
C GLU A 371 14.33 -8.91 -8.77
N LEU A 372 15.01 -9.00 -9.92
CA LEU A 372 14.59 -9.79 -11.08
C LEU A 372 15.35 -11.11 -11.24
N HIS A 373 16.33 -11.39 -10.37
CA HIS A 373 17.16 -12.59 -10.35
C HIS A 373 16.95 -13.38 -9.06
#